data_AF-A0A4Y2QR84-F1
#
_entry.id   AF-A0A4Y2QR84-F1
#
_cell.length_a   1.000
_cell.length_b   1.000
_cell.length_c   1.000
_cell.angle_alpha   90.00
_cell.angle_beta   90.00
_cell.angle_gamma   90.00
#
_symmetry.space_group_name_H-M   'P 1'
#
loop_
_entity.id
_entity.type
_entity.pdbx_description
1 polymer ?
#
loop_
_entity_poly.entity_id
_entity_poly.type
_entity_poly.pdbx_seq_one_letter_code
_entity_poly.pdbx_strand_id
1 'polypeptide(L)'
;MLLLRKSAAISFDDILTVNGLRCITFQQAYQEYGLLRGDQQWHDALNEAAQFQSPRQVSMLFAMICGFGELEDVPDLWVQHQVSLCEDFVHRYSEQTGPHYALADIEELLTS
;
A
#
# COMPACT_ATOMS: atom_id res chain seq x y z
N MET A 1 1.23 9.88 7.59
CA MET A 1 0.67 11.25 7.51
C MET A 1 1.68 12.30 7.98
N LEU A 2 2.35 13.00 7.05
CA LEU A 2 3.32 14.10 7.31
C LEU A 2 2.73 15.27 8.07
N LEU A 3 1.47 15.60 7.78
CA LEU A 3 0.74 16.70 8.42
C LEU A 3 0.63 16.55 9.95
N LEU A 4 0.61 15.31 10.44
CA LEU A 4 0.56 15.02 11.87
C LEU A 4 1.92 15.17 12.56
N ARG A 5 3.03 15.20 11.79
CA ARG A 5 4.39 15.27 12.31
C ARG A 5 4.98 16.68 12.28
N LYS A 6 4.54 17.52 11.34
CA LYS A 6 4.92 18.94 11.28
C LYS A 6 3.81 19.82 11.85
N SER A 7 3.75 19.94 13.19
CA SER A 7 2.88 20.90 13.86
C SER A 7 3.30 22.31 13.43
N ALA A 8 2.44 23.01 12.69
CA ALA A 8 2.65 24.35 12.10
C ALA A 8 3.27 24.42 10.69
N ALA A 9 3.15 23.39 9.86
CA ALA A 9 3.30 23.60 8.42
C ALA A 9 2.20 24.58 7.93
N ILE A 10 2.58 25.73 7.39
CA ILE A 10 1.64 26.75 6.87
C ILE A 10 1.61 26.79 5.34
N SER A 11 2.50 26.04 4.69
CA SER A 11 2.62 25.94 3.24
C SER A 11 3.08 24.56 2.79
N PHE A 12 2.91 24.26 1.49
CA PHE A 12 3.45 23.03 0.88
C PHE A 12 4.98 22.96 0.98
N ASP A 13 5.66 24.09 0.84
CA ASP A 13 7.12 24.17 0.98
C ASP A 13 7.57 23.84 2.40
N ASP A 14 6.78 24.20 3.42
CA ASP A 14 7.05 23.75 4.78
C ASP A 14 6.96 22.23 4.87
N ILE A 15 5.96 21.60 4.28
CA ILE A 15 5.80 20.13 4.34
C ILE A 15 7.01 19.42 3.70
N LEU A 16 7.58 19.98 2.63
CA LEU A 16 8.74 19.43 1.94
C LEU A 16 10.09 19.76 2.59
N THR A 17 10.11 20.67 3.57
CA THR A 17 11.37 21.08 4.21
C THR A 17 11.63 20.26 5.48
N VAL A 18 12.63 19.38 5.41
CA VAL A 18 13.07 18.48 6.49
C VAL A 18 14.48 18.89 6.92
N ASN A 19 14.70 19.15 8.21
CA ASN A 19 16.00 19.58 8.75
C ASN A 19 16.64 20.78 8.02
N GLY A 20 15.83 21.70 7.47
CA GLY A 20 16.31 22.87 6.72
C GLY A 20 16.64 22.59 5.25
N LEU A 21 16.48 21.36 4.76
CA LEU A 21 16.65 20.98 3.37
C LEU A 21 15.29 20.74 2.71
N ARG A 22 15.10 21.31 1.52
CA ARG A 22 13.86 21.14 0.75
C ARG A 22 13.95 19.88 -0.09
N CYS A 23 13.04 18.94 0.17
CA CYS A 23 12.87 17.74 -0.63
C CYS A 23 12.15 18.06 -1.95
N ILE A 24 12.40 17.23 -2.97
CA ILE A 24 11.82 17.40 -4.30
C ILE A 24 10.40 16.81 -4.33
N THR A 25 10.18 15.72 -3.61
CA THR A 25 8.90 15.00 -3.55
C THR A 25 8.43 14.82 -2.11
N PHE A 26 7.12 14.65 -1.92
CA PHE A 26 6.57 14.32 -0.59
C PHE A 26 7.12 13.01 -0.06
N GLN A 27 7.33 12.03 -0.94
CA GLN A 27 7.92 10.75 -0.57
C GLN A 27 9.33 10.90 0.00
N GLN A 28 10.18 11.70 -0.64
CA GLN A 28 11.51 11.99 -0.11
C GLN A 28 11.43 12.67 1.25
N ALA A 29 10.52 13.64 1.43
CA ALA A 29 10.32 14.27 2.74
C ALA A 29 9.89 13.24 3.80
N TYR A 30 8.97 12.35 3.45
CA TYR A 30 8.54 11.24 4.31
C TYR A 30 9.69 10.29 4.69
N GLN A 31 10.58 9.94 3.75
CA GLN A 31 11.78 9.13 4.00
C GLN A 31 12.75 9.85 4.95
N GLU A 32 13.00 11.14 4.73
CA GLU A 32 13.87 11.98 5.59
C GLU A 32 13.30 12.14 7.01
N TYR A 33 11.98 12.13 7.17
CA TYR A 33 11.33 12.07 8.49
C TYR A 33 11.36 10.65 9.12
N GLY A 34 11.91 9.65 8.43
CA GLY A 34 11.96 8.26 8.87
C GLY A 34 10.60 7.57 8.91
N LEU A 35 9.63 8.10 8.14
CA LEU A 35 8.23 7.66 8.12
C LEU A 35 7.96 6.59 7.05
N LEU A 36 8.86 6.43 6.09
CA LEU A 36 8.84 5.35 5.10
C LEU A 36 10.10 4.50 5.31
N ARG A 37 9.93 3.18 5.40
CA ARG A 37 11.01 2.21 5.58
C ARG A 37 10.72 0.99 4.74
N GLY A 38 11.38 0.89 3.59
CA GLY A 38 11.10 -0.14 2.59
C GLY A 38 9.60 -0.23 2.31
N ASP A 39 9.08 -1.45 2.25
CA ASP A 39 7.67 -1.71 1.95
C ASP A 39 6.71 -1.62 3.15
N GLN A 40 7.21 -1.29 4.36
CA GLN A 40 6.40 -1.35 5.60
C GLN A 40 5.10 -0.54 5.51
N GLN A 41 5.13 0.62 4.86
CA GLN A 41 3.93 1.47 4.69
C GLN A 41 2.80 0.76 3.92
N TRP A 42 3.16 -0.14 3.01
CA TRP A 42 2.23 -0.91 2.19
C TRP A 42 1.67 -2.08 2.98
N HIS A 43 2.51 -2.74 3.80
CA HIS A 43 2.02 -3.73 4.76
C HIS A 43 1.04 -3.12 5.77
N ASP A 44 1.37 -1.94 6.32
CA ASP A 44 0.50 -1.25 7.27
C ASP A 44 -0.84 -0.87 6.62
N ALA A 45 -0.81 -0.35 5.38
CA ALA A 45 -2.02 0.01 4.64
C ALA A 45 -2.91 -1.22 4.34
N LEU A 46 -2.32 -2.34 3.91
CA LEU A 46 -3.06 -3.57 3.65
C LEU A 46 -3.64 -4.19 4.94
N ASN A 47 -2.88 -4.17 6.03
CA ASN A 47 -3.35 -4.65 7.34
C ASN A 47 -4.52 -3.81 7.87
N GLU A 48 -4.46 -2.47 7.72
CA GLU A 48 -5.56 -1.59 8.10
C GLU A 48 -6.78 -1.83 7.21
N ALA A 49 -6.58 -1.94 5.88
CA ALA A 49 -7.67 -2.21 4.96
C ALA A 49 -8.35 -3.55 5.25
N ALA A 50 -7.59 -4.61 5.53
CA ALA A 50 -8.12 -5.93 5.87
C ALA A 50 -9.01 -5.92 7.12
N GLN A 51 -8.86 -4.94 8.03
CA GLN A 51 -9.70 -4.83 9.23
C GLN A 51 -11.04 -4.12 8.98
N PHE A 52 -11.11 -3.23 7.98
CA PHE A 52 -12.24 -2.30 7.84
C PHE A 52 -12.89 -2.29 6.46
N GLN A 53 -12.27 -2.90 5.45
CA GLN A 53 -12.73 -2.88 4.06
C GLN A 53 -13.21 -4.25 3.61
N SER A 54 -14.00 -4.28 2.53
CA SER A 54 -14.36 -5.54 1.87
C SER A 54 -13.16 -6.16 1.15
N PRO A 55 -13.10 -7.49 0.96
CA PRO A 55 -11.92 -8.13 0.35
C PRO A 55 -11.66 -7.65 -1.10
N ARG A 56 -12.71 -7.32 -1.87
CA ARG A 56 -12.56 -6.62 -3.16
C ARG A 56 -11.81 -5.28 -3.04
N GLN A 57 -12.12 -4.46 -2.03
CA GLN A 57 -11.43 -3.18 -1.83
C GLN A 57 -9.97 -3.39 -1.42
N VAL A 58 -9.67 -4.44 -0.65
CA VAL A 58 -8.29 -4.82 -0.31
C VAL A 58 -7.53 -5.26 -1.56
N SER A 59 -8.16 -6.03 -2.46
CA SER A 59 -7.58 -6.45 -3.75
C SER A 59 -7.31 -5.25 -4.67
N MET A 60 -8.25 -4.30 -4.74
CA MET A 60 -8.04 -3.05 -5.47
C MET A 60 -6.91 -2.21 -4.88
N LEU A 61 -6.79 -2.13 -3.55
CA LEU A 61 -5.69 -1.44 -2.90
C LEU A 61 -4.35 -2.10 -3.25
N PHE A 62 -4.28 -3.43 -3.20
CA PHE A 62 -3.08 -4.16 -3.61
C PHE A 62 -2.69 -3.89 -5.06
N ALA A 63 -3.65 -3.91 -5.99
CA ALA A 63 -3.41 -3.55 -7.39
C ALA A 63 -2.90 -2.10 -7.52
N MET A 64 -3.48 -1.14 -6.80
CA MET A 64 -2.99 0.25 -6.79
C MET A 64 -1.56 0.35 -6.25
N ILE A 65 -1.22 -0.36 -5.18
CA ILE A 65 0.14 -0.39 -4.64
C ILE A 65 1.10 -1.02 -5.67
N CYS A 66 0.71 -2.10 -6.36
CA CYS A 66 1.56 -2.70 -7.39
C CYS A 66 1.77 -1.80 -8.62
N GLY A 67 0.73 -1.04 -9.03
CA GLY A 67 0.80 -0.18 -10.21
C GLY A 67 1.46 1.18 -9.97
N PHE A 68 1.37 1.71 -8.74
CA PHE A 68 1.80 3.08 -8.42
C PHE A 68 2.76 3.19 -7.24
N GLY A 69 2.87 2.15 -6.43
CA GLY A 69 3.78 2.10 -5.29
C GLY A 69 5.22 1.83 -5.75
N GLU A 70 6.16 2.50 -5.11
CA GLU A 70 7.57 2.14 -5.19
C GLU A 70 7.83 0.94 -4.27
N LEU A 71 7.47 -0.25 -4.75
CA LEU A 71 7.68 -1.52 -4.03
C LEU A 71 9.10 -2.06 -4.24
N GLU A 72 9.70 -2.57 -3.17
CA GLU A 72 10.98 -3.28 -3.21
C GLU A 72 10.79 -4.78 -3.49
N ASP A 73 9.76 -5.43 -2.89
CA ASP A 73 9.50 -6.87 -3.00
C ASP A 73 7.99 -7.19 -3.09
N VAL A 74 7.46 -7.16 -4.32
CA VAL A 74 6.05 -7.53 -4.60
C VAL A 74 5.73 -8.97 -4.18
N PRO A 75 6.56 -9.99 -4.48
CA PRO A 75 6.31 -11.37 -4.01
C PRO A 75 6.15 -11.51 -2.50
N ASP A 76 7.00 -10.87 -1.69
CA ASP A 76 6.89 -10.92 -0.23
C ASP A 76 5.58 -10.29 0.26
N LEU A 77 5.24 -9.10 -0.28
CA LEU A 77 3.98 -8.42 0.04
C LEU A 77 2.77 -9.31 -0.28
N TRP A 78 2.76 -9.97 -1.44
CA TRP A 78 1.70 -10.90 -1.81
C TRP A 78 1.59 -12.06 -0.82
N VAL A 79 2.70 -12.74 -0.51
CA VAL A 79 2.70 -13.92 0.38
C VAL A 79 2.18 -13.56 1.77
N GLN A 80 2.57 -12.41 2.31
CA GLN A 80 2.15 -11.98 3.64
C GLN A 80 0.67 -11.59 3.73
N HIS A 81 0.07 -11.13 2.63
CA HIS A 81 -1.32 -10.64 2.60
C HIS A 81 -2.28 -11.55 1.82
N GLN A 82 -1.81 -12.68 1.31
CA GLN A 82 -2.57 -13.57 0.41
C GLN A 82 -3.92 -13.99 1.00
N VAL A 83 -3.99 -14.28 2.30
CA VAL A 83 -5.24 -14.73 2.95
C VAL A 83 -6.33 -13.66 2.82
N SER A 84 -6.01 -12.40 3.13
CA SER A 84 -6.95 -11.29 3.05
C SER A 84 -7.29 -10.94 1.59
N LEU A 85 -6.32 -11.04 0.68
CA LEU A 85 -6.53 -10.79 -0.75
C LEU A 85 -7.41 -11.85 -1.41
N CYS A 86 -7.32 -13.09 -0.94
CA CYS A 86 -8.03 -14.23 -1.53
C CYS A 86 -9.33 -14.56 -0.79
N GLU A 87 -9.70 -13.86 0.28
CA GLU A 87 -10.81 -14.24 1.18
C GLU A 87 -12.13 -14.47 0.43
N ASP A 88 -12.54 -13.53 -0.43
CA ASP A 88 -13.76 -13.63 -1.24
C ASP A 88 -13.73 -14.83 -2.21
N PHE A 89 -12.54 -15.18 -2.71
CA PHE A 89 -12.33 -16.25 -3.69
C PHE A 89 -12.21 -17.62 -3.02
N VAL A 90 -11.55 -17.72 -1.88
CA VAL A 90 -11.46 -18.95 -1.10
C VAL A 90 -12.85 -19.35 -0.60
N HIS A 91 -13.66 -18.38 -0.14
CA HIS A 91 -15.04 -18.63 0.25
C HIS A 91 -15.91 -19.11 -0.92
N ARG A 92 -15.68 -18.59 -2.14
CA ARG A 92 -16.48 -18.96 -3.33
C ARG A 92 -16.03 -20.26 -4.00
N TYR A 93 -14.74 -20.55 -3.95
CA TYR A 93 -14.13 -21.67 -4.65
C TYR A 93 -13.54 -22.68 -3.65
N SER A 94 -12.25 -22.56 -3.35
CA SER A 94 -11.53 -23.40 -2.39
C SER A 94 -10.19 -22.75 -2.02
N GLU A 95 -9.53 -23.23 -0.97
CA GLU A 95 -8.16 -22.79 -0.63
C GLU A 95 -7.14 -23.07 -1.75
N GLN A 96 -7.37 -24.11 -2.54
CA GLN A 96 -6.44 -24.54 -3.60
C GLN A 96 -6.56 -23.67 -4.87
N THR A 97 -7.79 -23.29 -5.21
CA THR A 97 -8.09 -22.56 -6.46
C THR A 97 -8.36 -21.08 -6.25
N GLY A 98 -8.74 -20.67 -5.03
CA GLY A 98 -9.06 -19.29 -4.68
C GLY A 98 -7.92 -18.31 -5.01
N PRO A 99 -6.66 -18.60 -4.64
CA PRO A 99 -5.53 -17.72 -4.97
C PRO A 99 -5.31 -17.52 -6.47
N HIS A 100 -5.61 -18.52 -7.30
CA HIS A 100 -5.49 -18.37 -8.75
C HIS A 100 -6.50 -17.38 -9.31
N TYR A 101 -7.75 -17.43 -8.83
CA TYR A 101 -8.79 -16.47 -9.23
C TYR A 101 -8.51 -15.06 -8.71
N ALA A 102 -7.99 -14.93 -7.49
CA ALA A 102 -7.59 -13.63 -6.94
C ALA A 102 -6.48 -12.98 -7.77
N LEU A 103 -5.47 -13.75 -8.19
CA LEU A 103 -4.42 -13.25 -9.08
C LEU A 103 -4.96 -12.78 -10.43
N ALA A 104 -5.88 -13.55 -11.03
CA ALA A 104 -6.49 -13.16 -12.30
C ALA A 104 -7.32 -11.86 -12.19
N ASP A 105 -8.07 -11.69 -11.10
CA ASP A 105 -8.82 -10.46 -10.82
C ASP A 105 -7.88 -9.25 -10.63
N ILE A 106 -6.78 -9.44 -9.89
CA ILE A 106 -5.76 -8.39 -9.70
C ILE A 106 -5.07 -8.04 -11.02
N GLU A 107 -4.77 -9.02 -11.88
CA GLU A 107 -4.19 -8.78 -13.21
C GLU A 107 -5.16 -8.00 -14.11
N GLU A 108 -6.46 -8.30 -14.06
CA GLU A 108 -7.48 -7.51 -14.75
C GLU A 108 -7.50 -6.06 -14.23
N LEU A 109 -7.46 -5.86 -12.91
CA LEU A 109 -7.41 -4.52 -12.30
C LEU A 109 -6.15 -3.72 -12.67
N LEU A 110 -5.02 -4.39 -12.94
CA LEU A 110 -3.78 -3.74 -13.35
C LEU A 110 -3.76 -3.38 -14.84
N THR A 111 -4.60 -4.03 -15.65
CA THR A 111 -4.61 -3.87 -17.12
C THR A 111 -5.80 -3.08 -17.65
N SER A 112 -6.78 -2.77 -16.79
CA SER A 112 -7.94 -1.92 -17.08
C SER A 112 -7.63 -0.43 -17.05
#